data_AF-A0A1W9RW13-F1
#
_entry.id   AF-A0A1W9RW13-F1
#
_cell.length_a   1.000
_cell.length_b   1.000
_cell.length_c   1.000
_cell.angle_alpha   90.00
_cell.angle_beta   90.00
_cell.angle_gamma   90.00
#
_symmetry.space_group_name_H-M   'P 1'
#
loop_
_entity.id
_entity.type
_entity.pdbx_description
1 polymer ?
#
loop_
_entity_poly.entity_id
_entity_poly.type
_entity_poly.pdbx_seq_one_letter_code
_entity_poly.pdbx_strand_id
1 'polypeptide(L)'
;MAKEKLTQGSERAAKKNPRRHLFTLIKGIISAALIYYLLSRTNLSEIWAAVKSADPWILLLSFSLHAVGYYASAYRWRVLALAQGMDLPVSYLVESYAVAMFFNNILPSTIGGDAVRAYDSWRKGFPKLKSIATVGVERFIGMFALVVFAIIAVALTREISQRVPLLWLWVVLCFVLMWLVLQGIFLQQGKARILARIFELPGFGIFKKIVNKFAGAFVNLKGKNKALVISLLLSLLLQINVIFHYYLISEAMGLNVPFIKFWIIIPIALFLQMIPLSVNGIGIRENLYVFFLGLYGVTTAEAIAFSWIAYSMILGLGIFGGILYIFRKEGKIDKTFLEKESEMATTETKTREEILDTQKELLDQKKSAMAKYQELVLGKKGIWNLIKYELVMTLTNWVPGALGLVLRKKLYPVILGSVGRNVVFGTNIAIRHPHKIHIGDNVVIDDHCVLDAKGDGNKGIKIGNGVFVGRNTILTCHDGDIVLEDNVNIGFNCVISSLGSIVIKENHLMAAFCYLVGGDHVADRTDIPVLYQGRTAKGIVLEENIWLGAGVAVLDGTRIGRDSIVGAHAVVSGDIDPYSIAVGIPAKTIRDRRNGQKEEEK
;
A
#
# COMPACT_ATOMS: atom_id res chain seq x y z
N MET A 1 -34.53 -10.28 -5.21
CA MET A 1 -33.58 -11.36 -4.85
C MET A 1 -32.13 -11.19 -5.33
N ALA A 2 -31.83 -10.46 -6.41
CA ALA A 2 -30.44 -10.25 -6.86
C ALA A 2 -29.70 -9.06 -6.20
N LYS A 3 -30.44 -8.08 -5.64
CA LYS A 3 -29.87 -6.89 -4.96
C LYS A 3 -29.40 -7.15 -3.52
N GLU A 4 -29.92 -8.16 -2.82
CA GLU A 4 -29.51 -8.49 -1.44
C GLU A 4 -28.20 -9.28 -1.34
N LYS A 5 -27.76 -9.95 -2.41
CA LYS A 5 -26.49 -10.71 -2.40
C LYS A 5 -25.26 -9.83 -2.65
N LEU A 6 -25.43 -8.63 -3.20
CA LEU A 6 -24.32 -7.69 -3.47
C LEU A 6 -23.98 -6.82 -2.25
N THR A 7 -24.94 -6.54 -1.37
CA THR A 7 -24.70 -5.81 -0.12
C THR A 7 -24.07 -6.68 0.98
N GLN A 8 -24.33 -7.98 1.01
CA GLN A 8 -23.70 -8.90 1.98
C GLN A 8 -22.22 -9.23 1.67
N GLY A 9 -21.73 -8.93 0.47
CA GLY A 9 -20.34 -9.19 0.06
C GLY A 9 -19.34 -8.18 0.61
N SER A 10 -19.73 -6.90 0.76
CA SER A 10 -18.84 -5.84 1.24
C SER A 10 -18.77 -5.76 2.77
N GLU A 11 -19.83 -6.17 3.50
CA GLU A 11 -19.82 -6.21 4.97
C GLU A 11 -18.96 -7.35 5.56
N ARG A 12 -18.68 -8.41 4.79
CA ARG A 12 -17.84 -9.53 5.27
C ARG A 12 -16.34 -9.23 5.28
N ALA A 13 -15.88 -8.15 4.65
CA ALA A 13 -14.45 -7.82 4.56
C ALA A 13 -13.86 -7.16 5.82
N ALA A 14 -14.68 -6.77 6.80
CA ALA A 14 -14.24 -6.03 7.98
C ALA A 14 -14.44 -6.76 9.33
N LYS A 15 -14.80 -8.05 9.36
CA LYS A 15 -14.75 -8.82 10.62
C LYS A 15 -13.30 -9.22 10.92
N LYS A 16 -12.58 -8.36 11.65
CA LYS A 16 -11.27 -8.67 12.26
C LYS A 16 -11.40 -10.00 13.01
N ASN A 17 -10.68 -11.02 12.56
CA ASN A 17 -10.73 -12.35 13.17
C ASN A 17 -9.92 -12.33 14.48
N PRO A 18 -10.55 -12.33 15.67
CA PRO A 18 -9.86 -12.12 16.96
C PRO A 18 -8.82 -13.21 17.24
N ARG A 19 -9.02 -14.42 16.69
CA ARG A 19 -8.10 -15.55 16.82
C ARG A 19 -6.72 -15.26 16.22
N ARG A 20 -6.64 -14.45 15.16
CA ARG A 20 -5.37 -14.10 14.51
C ARG A 20 -4.54 -13.15 15.36
N HIS A 21 -5.18 -12.20 16.04
CA HIS A 21 -4.50 -11.27 16.95
C HIS A 21 -4.04 -11.98 18.23
N LEU A 22 -4.85 -12.90 18.77
CA LEU A 22 -4.47 -13.72 19.92
C LEU A 22 -3.21 -14.55 19.66
N PHE A 23 -3.11 -15.21 18.50
CA PHE A 23 -1.93 -16.00 18.15
C PHE A 23 -0.67 -15.14 18.02
N THR A 24 -0.77 -13.95 17.42
CA THR A 24 0.35 -13.01 17.35
C THR A 24 0.77 -12.51 18.74
N LEU A 25 -0.20 -12.23 19.63
CA LEU A 25 0.06 -11.81 21.00
C LEU A 25 0.80 -12.90 21.79
N ILE A 26 0.36 -14.16 21.69
CA ILE A 26 1.02 -15.31 22.32
C ILE A 26 2.48 -15.41 21.88
N LYS A 27 2.76 -15.30 20.57
CA LYS A 27 4.14 -15.31 20.07
C LYS A 27 4.98 -14.16 20.63
N GLY A 28 4.39 -12.97 20.73
CA GLY A 28 5.05 -11.80 21.31
C GLY A 28 5.43 -12.03 22.77
N ILE A 29 4.53 -12.62 23.56
CA ILE A 29 4.78 -12.98 24.96
C ILE A 29 5.89 -14.02 25.05
N ILE A 30 5.85 -15.09 24.24
CA ILE A 30 6.89 -16.12 24.21
C ILE A 30 8.26 -15.51 23.85
N SER A 31 8.32 -14.68 22.81
CA SER A 31 9.56 -13.97 22.42
C SER A 31 10.10 -13.10 23.56
N ALA A 32 9.23 -12.29 24.19
CA ALA A 32 9.64 -11.41 25.28
C ALA A 32 10.12 -12.20 26.51
N ALA A 33 9.43 -13.29 26.87
CA ALA A 33 9.80 -14.15 27.99
C ALA A 33 11.16 -14.85 27.77
N LEU A 34 11.41 -15.38 26.56
CA LEU A 34 12.67 -16.03 26.21
C LEU A 34 13.85 -15.05 26.22
N ILE A 35 13.65 -13.82 25.71
CA ILE A 35 14.67 -12.78 25.73
C ILE A 35 14.92 -12.29 27.16
N TYR A 36 13.86 -12.05 27.94
CA TYR A 36 13.98 -11.65 29.34
C TYR A 36 14.75 -12.70 30.14
N TYR A 37 14.41 -13.98 29.99
CA TYR A 37 15.11 -15.09 30.65
C TYR A 37 16.62 -15.10 30.36
N LEU A 38 17.01 -14.90 29.09
CA LEU A 38 18.43 -14.84 28.69
C LEU A 38 19.14 -13.61 29.26
N LEU A 39 18.54 -12.43 29.12
CA LEU A 39 19.14 -11.17 29.55
C LEU A 39 19.17 -11.04 31.08
N SER A 40 18.23 -11.65 31.81
CA SER A 40 18.26 -11.66 33.28
C SER A 40 19.42 -12.47 33.86
N ARG A 41 20.07 -13.32 33.05
CA ARG A 41 21.14 -14.24 33.46
C ARG A 41 22.49 -13.91 32.84
N THR A 42 22.57 -12.84 32.05
CA THR A 42 23.77 -12.49 31.30
C THR A 42 24.06 -11.02 31.48
N ASN A 43 25.31 -10.66 31.76
CA ASN A 43 25.70 -9.27 31.88
C ASN A 43 25.72 -8.63 30.49
N LEU A 44 25.01 -7.51 30.33
CA LEU A 44 24.95 -6.80 29.06
C LEU A 44 26.31 -6.24 28.65
N SER A 45 27.18 -5.87 29.61
CA SER A 45 28.53 -5.38 29.30
C SER A 45 29.40 -6.44 28.63
N GLU A 46 29.27 -7.71 29.04
CA GLU A 46 30.01 -8.84 28.46
C GLU A 46 29.55 -9.12 27.02
N ILE A 47 28.25 -9.02 26.75
CA ILE A 47 27.70 -9.16 25.38
C ILE A 47 28.31 -8.08 24.48
N TRP A 48 28.32 -6.82 24.93
CA TRP A 48 28.90 -5.72 24.15
C TRP A 48 30.41 -5.82 24.00
N ALA A 49 31.12 -6.34 25.00
CA ALA A 49 32.55 -6.61 24.90
C ALA A 49 32.82 -7.66 23.82
N ALA A 50 32.06 -8.76 23.80
CA ALA A 50 32.15 -9.79 22.77
C ALA A 50 31.85 -9.23 21.37
N VAL A 51 30.82 -8.39 21.21
CA VAL A 51 30.54 -7.72 19.92
C VAL A 51 31.70 -6.84 19.47
N LYS A 52 32.29 -6.06 20.38
CA LYS A 52 33.42 -5.17 20.07
C LYS A 52 34.72 -5.90 19.76
N SER A 53 34.88 -7.11 20.27
CA SER A 53 36.06 -7.94 20.01
C SER A 53 36.08 -8.53 18.59
N ALA A 54 34.96 -8.47 17.86
CA ALA A 54 34.85 -9.08 16.56
C ALA A 54 35.67 -8.36 15.48
N ASP A 55 36.45 -9.10 14.69
CA ASP A 55 37.23 -8.56 13.58
C ASP A 55 36.30 -8.02 12.48
N PRO A 56 36.33 -6.70 12.19
CA PRO A 56 35.44 -6.08 11.22
C PRO A 56 35.66 -6.56 9.78
N TRP A 57 36.87 -7.00 9.42
CA TRP A 57 37.17 -7.45 8.06
C TRP A 57 36.63 -8.86 7.80
N ILE A 58 36.73 -9.75 8.78
CA ILE A 58 36.12 -11.08 8.70
C ILE A 58 34.59 -10.94 8.70
N LEU A 59 34.03 -10.00 9.46
CA LEU A 59 32.60 -9.68 9.40
C LEU A 59 32.18 -9.14 8.04
N LEU A 60 32.97 -8.26 7.42
CA LEU A 60 32.69 -7.77 6.07
C LEU A 60 32.69 -8.91 5.04
N LEU A 61 33.64 -9.85 5.15
CA LEU A 61 33.66 -11.05 4.30
C LEU A 61 32.43 -11.92 4.53
N SER A 62 32.06 -12.15 5.79
CA SER A 62 30.85 -12.90 6.16
C SER A 62 29.58 -12.26 5.58
N PHE A 63 29.44 -10.94 5.70
CA PHE A 63 28.28 -10.20 5.19
C PHE A 63 28.25 -10.16 3.66
N SER A 64 29.41 -10.07 3.01
CA SER A 64 29.53 -10.19 1.56
C SER A 64 29.07 -11.58 1.09
N LEU A 65 29.44 -12.63 1.81
CA LEU A 65 29.02 -14.00 1.51
C LEU A 65 27.50 -14.18 1.65
N HIS A 66 26.90 -13.54 2.66
CA HIS A 66 25.44 -13.50 2.82
C HIS A 66 24.76 -12.79 1.64
N ALA A 67 25.30 -11.67 1.18
CA ALA A 67 24.81 -10.96 0.00
C ALA A 67 24.90 -11.80 -1.28
N VAL A 68 25.94 -12.65 -1.42
CA VAL A 68 26.03 -13.63 -2.52
C VAL A 68 24.90 -14.68 -2.44
N GLY A 69 24.63 -15.22 -1.24
CA GLY A 69 23.51 -16.13 -1.03
C GLY A 69 22.15 -15.50 -1.36
N TYR A 70 22.04 -14.21 -1.13
CA TYR A 70 20.88 -13.41 -1.51
C TYR A 70 20.68 -13.31 -3.01
N TYR A 71 21.75 -13.00 -3.74
CA TYR A 71 21.75 -12.99 -5.21
C TYR A 71 21.41 -14.38 -5.78
N ALA A 72 21.96 -15.45 -5.20
CA ALA A 72 21.65 -16.83 -5.60
C ALA A 72 20.15 -17.15 -5.42
N SER A 73 19.53 -16.62 -4.37
CA SER A 73 18.08 -16.76 -4.13
C SER A 73 17.26 -16.02 -5.18
N ALA A 74 17.64 -14.79 -5.54
CA ALA A 74 17.04 -14.03 -6.63
C ALA A 74 17.18 -14.72 -7.99
N TYR A 75 18.36 -15.27 -8.29
CA TYR A 75 18.60 -16.03 -9.51
C TYR A 75 17.77 -17.32 -9.55
N ARG A 76 17.67 -18.05 -8.44
CA ARG A 76 16.81 -19.23 -8.31
C ARG A 76 15.34 -18.90 -8.57
N TRP A 77 14.86 -17.76 -8.06
CA TRP A 77 13.52 -17.27 -8.38
C TRP A 77 13.36 -17.01 -9.89
N ARG A 78 14.35 -16.41 -10.57
CA ARG A 78 14.35 -16.25 -12.03
C ARG A 78 14.24 -17.58 -12.78
N VAL A 79 14.99 -18.60 -12.37
CA VAL A 79 14.95 -19.94 -13.00
C VAL A 79 13.54 -20.53 -12.96
N LEU A 80 12.85 -20.42 -11.81
CA LEU A 80 11.48 -20.89 -11.65
C LEU A 80 10.46 -20.03 -12.41
N ALA A 81 10.70 -18.72 -12.49
CA ALA A 81 9.87 -17.79 -13.25
C ALA A 81 9.97 -18.07 -14.77
N LEU A 82 11.19 -18.20 -15.30
CA LEU A 82 11.48 -18.49 -16.71
C LEU A 82 10.82 -19.79 -17.17
N ALA A 83 10.84 -20.82 -16.32
CA ALA A 83 10.19 -22.10 -16.60
C ALA A 83 8.67 -21.98 -16.85
N GLN A 84 8.04 -20.91 -16.37
CA GLN A 84 6.62 -20.61 -16.50
C GLN A 84 6.32 -19.55 -17.57
N GLY A 85 7.33 -19.15 -18.36
CA GLY A 85 7.23 -18.11 -19.38
C GLY A 85 7.35 -16.69 -18.81
N MET A 86 7.99 -16.53 -17.64
CA MET A 86 8.13 -15.25 -16.96
C MET A 86 9.61 -14.85 -16.88
N ASP A 87 10.06 -13.92 -17.72
CA ASP A 87 11.44 -13.40 -17.64
C ASP A 87 11.48 -12.09 -16.88
N LEU A 88 12.08 -12.13 -15.69
CA LEU A 88 12.36 -10.95 -14.88
C LEU A 88 13.88 -10.79 -14.77
N PRO A 89 14.41 -9.57 -14.93
CA PRO A 89 15.83 -9.33 -14.72
C PRO A 89 16.21 -9.62 -13.26
N VAL A 90 17.38 -10.24 -13.06
CA VAL A 90 17.84 -10.64 -11.71
C VAL A 90 17.97 -9.42 -10.79
N SER A 91 18.39 -8.26 -11.32
CA SER A 91 18.45 -7.01 -10.56
C SER A 91 17.11 -6.65 -9.92
N TYR A 92 16.02 -6.72 -10.69
CA TYR A 92 14.67 -6.48 -10.18
C TYR A 92 14.26 -7.50 -9.11
N LEU A 93 14.65 -8.76 -9.28
CA LEU A 93 14.37 -9.80 -8.29
C LEU A 93 15.17 -9.58 -6.99
N VAL A 94 16.43 -9.15 -7.10
CA VAL A 94 17.28 -8.79 -5.94
C VAL A 94 16.67 -7.61 -5.19
N GLU A 95 16.23 -6.56 -5.89
CA GLU A 95 15.51 -5.42 -5.30
C GLU A 95 14.21 -5.88 -4.60
N SER A 96 13.42 -6.72 -5.27
CA SER A 96 12.16 -7.25 -4.72
C SER A 96 12.40 -8.09 -3.47
N TYR A 97 13.46 -8.90 -3.47
CA TYR A 97 13.90 -9.59 -2.26
C TYR A 97 14.26 -8.58 -1.16
N ALA A 98 15.07 -7.53 -1.45
CA ALA A 98 15.48 -6.52 -0.45
C ALA A 98 14.27 -5.88 0.23
N VAL A 99 13.27 -5.48 -0.57
CA VAL A 99 11.99 -5.00 -0.06
C VAL A 99 11.27 -6.07 0.78
N ALA A 100 11.27 -7.34 0.34
CA ALA A 100 10.67 -8.42 1.11
C ALA A 100 11.31 -8.56 2.51
N MET A 101 12.62 -8.34 2.64
CA MET A 101 13.32 -8.39 3.93
C MET A 101 12.87 -7.27 4.87
N PHE A 102 12.64 -6.06 4.36
CA PHE A 102 12.05 -4.97 5.14
C PHE A 102 10.70 -5.39 5.75
N PHE A 103 9.79 -5.92 4.93
CA PHE A 103 8.48 -6.37 5.39
C PHE A 103 8.57 -7.57 6.32
N ASN A 104 9.51 -8.49 6.11
CA ASN A 104 9.74 -9.61 7.02
C ASN A 104 10.21 -9.14 8.40
N ASN A 105 11.03 -8.09 8.48
CA ASN A 105 11.51 -7.56 9.76
C ASN A 105 10.42 -6.84 10.56
N ILE A 106 9.46 -6.20 9.88
CA ILE A 106 8.39 -5.41 10.52
C ILE A 106 7.16 -6.25 10.84
N LEU A 107 6.81 -7.19 9.97
CA LEU A 107 5.61 -7.99 10.13
C LEU A 107 5.87 -9.17 11.09
N PRO A 108 4.87 -9.59 11.88
CA PRO A 108 5.02 -10.67 12.86
C PRO A 108 5.17 -12.06 12.22
N SER A 109 5.31 -12.13 10.90
CA SER A 109 5.47 -13.36 10.15
C SER A 109 6.27 -13.12 8.87
N THR A 110 7.09 -14.10 8.50
CA THR A 110 7.84 -14.14 7.24
C THR A 110 6.98 -14.27 5.99
N ILE A 111 5.66 -14.42 6.14
CA ILE A 111 4.70 -14.48 5.02
C ILE A 111 4.52 -13.09 4.37
N GLY A 112 4.79 -12.02 5.13
CA GLY A 112 4.63 -10.65 4.66
C GLY A 112 5.54 -10.29 3.48
N GLY A 113 6.83 -10.59 3.56
CA GLY A 113 7.78 -10.35 2.47
C GLY A 113 7.50 -11.23 1.25
N ASP A 114 7.09 -12.49 1.45
CA ASP A 114 6.70 -13.37 0.35
C ASP A 114 5.48 -12.84 -0.43
N ALA A 115 4.52 -12.24 0.27
CA ALA A 115 3.38 -11.60 -0.36
C ALA A 115 3.83 -10.41 -1.24
N VAL A 116 4.81 -9.63 -0.79
CA VAL A 116 5.39 -8.52 -1.56
C VAL A 116 6.11 -9.02 -2.82
N ARG A 117 6.87 -10.11 -2.72
CA ARG A 117 7.52 -10.74 -3.89
C ARG A 117 6.51 -11.24 -4.92
N ALA A 118 5.46 -11.92 -4.46
CA ALA A 118 4.38 -12.37 -5.34
C ALA A 118 3.64 -11.18 -5.97
N TYR A 119 3.47 -10.09 -5.21
CA TYR A 119 2.87 -8.86 -5.67
C TYR A 119 3.72 -8.14 -6.74
N ASP A 120 5.03 -8.03 -6.51
CA ASP A 120 5.99 -7.42 -7.45
C ASP A 120 6.00 -8.17 -8.78
N SER A 121 5.98 -9.50 -8.75
CA SER A 121 5.83 -10.31 -9.97
C SER A 121 4.48 -10.08 -10.65
N TRP A 122 3.36 -10.07 -9.90
CA TRP A 122 2.05 -9.80 -10.49
C TRP A 122 1.99 -8.42 -11.18
N ARG A 123 2.57 -7.39 -10.56
CA ARG A 123 2.63 -6.05 -11.13
C ARG A 123 3.41 -5.97 -12.45
N LYS A 124 4.34 -6.88 -12.69
CA LYS A 124 5.09 -6.95 -13.96
C LYS A 124 4.33 -7.64 -15.10
N GLY A 125 3.02 -7.85 -14.95
CA GLY A 125 2.15 -8.44 -15.97
C GLY A 125 1.94 -9.95 -15.81
N PHE A 126 2.49 -10.57 -14.76
CA PHE A 126 2.33 -12.01 -14.56
C PHE A 126 1.00 -12.38 -13.89
N PRO A 127 0.36 -13.49 -14.28
CA PRO A 127 -0.87 -13.92 -13.63
C PRO A 127 -0.70 -14.09 -12.12
N LYS A 128 -1.58 -13.45 -11.33
CA LYS A 128 -1.52 -13.44 -9.86
C LYS A 128 -1.30 -14.83 -9.25
N LEU A 129 -1.98 -15.85 -9.78
CA LEU A 129 -1.86 -17.22 -9.28
C LEU A 129 -0.47 -17.83 -9.56
N LYS A 130 0.14 -17.53 -10.71
CA LYS A 130 1.51 -17.98 -11.05
C LYS A 130 2.57 -17.26 -10.21
N SER A 131 2.38 -15.98 -9.93
CA SER A 131 3.29 -15.21 -9.07
C SER A 131 3.33 -15.75 -7.64
N ILE A 132 2.16 -16.01 -7.06
CA ILE A 132 2.04 -16.64 -5.73
C ILE A 132 2.63 -18.05 -5.74
N ALA A 133 2.32 -18.83 -6.77
CA ALA A 133 2.82 -20.19 -6.92
C ALA A 133 4.35 -20.25 -6.98
N THR A 134 4.98 -19.36 -7.76
CA THR A 134 6.43 -19.33 -7.95
C THR A 134 7.16 -19.08 -6.64
N VAL A 135 6.71 -18.10 -5.85
CA VAL A 135 7.28 -17.81 -4.52
C VAL A 135 7.04 -18.98 -3.56
N GLY A 136 5.87 -19.62 -3.62
CA GLY A 136 5.58 -20.82 -2.83
C GLY A 136 6.48 -22.00 -3.16
N VAL A 137 6.71 -22.27 -4.45
CA VAL A 137 7.61 -23.34 -4.94
C VAL A 137 9.05 -23.06 -4.52
N GLU A 138 9.50 -21.83 -4.72
CA GLU A 138 10.81 -21.36 -4.28
C GLU A 138 10.98 -21.69 -2.79
N ARG A 139 10.06 -21.21 -1.94
CA ARG A 139 10.17 -21.38 -0.49
C ARG A 139 10.19 -22.85 -0.11
N PHE A 140 9.34 -23.65 -0.74
CA PHE A 140 9.28 -25.09 -0.53
C PHE A 140 10.61 -25.79 -0.83
N ILE A 141 11.22 -25.52 -1.98
CA ILE A 141 12.51 -26.12 -2.36
C ILE A 141 13.62 -25.71 -1.39
N GLY A 142 13.63 -24.43 -0.96
CA GLY A 142 14.59 -23.94 0.03
C GLY A 142 14.45 -24.65 1.38
N MET A 143 13.22 -24.80 1.88
CA MET A 143 12.92 -25.54 3.10
C MET A 143 13.30 -27.03 2.97
N PHE A 144 13.10 -27.62 1.80
CA PHE A 144 13.47 -29.02 1.56
C PHE A 144 14.98 -29.22 1.64
N ALA A 145 15.76 -28.34 0.99
CA ALA A 145 17.21 -28.36 1.06
C ALA A 145 17.71 -28.21 2.51
N LEU A 146 17.10 -27.31 3.30
CA LEU A 146 17.45 -27.16 4.71
C LEU A 146 17.15 -28.42 5.53
N VAL A 147 16.00 -29.08 5.32
CA VAL A 147 15.65 -30.34 6.00
C VAL A 147 16.63 -31.45 5.65
N VAL A 148 17.06 -31.55 4.39
CA VAL A 148 18.10 -32.52 3.98
C VAL A 148 19.40 -32.28 4.75
N PHE A 149 19.84 -31.03 4.87
CA PHE A 149 21.01 -30.69 5.67
C PHE A 149 20.81 -30.97 7.16
N ALA A 150 19.62 -30.71 7.71
CA ALA A 150 19.29 -31.04 9.10
C ALA A 150 19.29 -32.56 9.36
N ILE A 151 18.85 -33.39 8.41
CA ILE A 151 18.96 -34.86 8.51
C ILE A 151 20.42 -35.27 8.57
N ILE A 152 21.25 -34.78 7.63
CA ILE A 152 22.68 -35.10 7.57
C ILE A 152 23.35 -34.67 8.88
N ALA A 153 23.07 -33.45 9.37
CA ALA A 153 23.55 -32.93 10.63
C ALA A 153 23.22 -33.84 11.83
N VAL A 154 21.97 -34.26 11.95
CA VAL A 154 21.52 -35.14 13.05
C VAL A 154 22.13 -36.55 12.93
N ALA A 155 22.19 -37.10 11.72
CA ALA A 155 22.76 -38.42 11.47
C ALA A 155 24.26 -38.50 11.78
N LEU A 156 25.00 -37.42 11.53
CA LEU A 156 26.44 -37.35 11.79
C LEU A 156 26.78 -37.03 13.26
N THR A 157 25.79 -36.73 14.11
CA THR A 157 26.05 -36.24 15.48
C THR A 157 25.33 -37.06 16.55
N ARG A 158 26.08 -37.95 17.20
CA ARG A 158 25.57 -38.76 18.33
C ARG A 158 25.28 -37.93 19.57
N GLU A 159 26.07 -36.89 19.84
CA GLU A 159 25.95 -36.01 21.02
C GLU A 159 24.60 -35.28 21.08
N ILE A 160 24.15 -34.73 19.95
CA ILE A 160 22.86 -34.00 19.86
C ILE A 160 21.69 -35.00 19.97
N SER A 161 21.82 -36.15 19.33
CA SER A 161 20.80 -37.21 19.40
C SER A 161 20.59 -37.73 20.83
N GLN A 162 21.63 -37.69 21.68
CA GLN A 162 21.52 -38.03 23.10
C GLN A 162 20.87 -36.92 23.93
N ARG A 163 21.17 -35.65 23.66
CA ARG A 163 20.58 -34.52 24.41
C ARG A 163 19.13 -34.22 24.03
N VAL A 164 18.74 -34.50 22.79
CA VAL A 164 17.37 -34.27 22.27
C VAL A 164 16.85 -35.54 21.57
N PRO A 165 16.44 -36.58 22.33
CA PRO A 165 16.19 -37.94 21.81
C PRO A 165 15.02 -38.08 20.81
N LEU A 166 14.27 -37.00 20.52
CA LEU A 166 13.17 -36.97 19.55
C LEU A 166 13.43 -36.07 18.33
N LEU A 167 14.55 -35.32 18.31
CA LEU A 167 14.82 -34.39 17.21
C LEU A 167 14.89 -35.11 15.86
N TRP A 168 15.56 -36.27 15.81
CA TRP A 168 15.68 -37.08 14.61
C TRP A 168 14.32 -37.51 14.06
N LEU A 169 13.37 -37.89 14.93
CA LEU A 169 12.02 -38.30 14.54
C LEU A 169 11.29 -37.13 13.88
N TRP A 170 11.34 -35.94 14.47
CA TRP A 170 10.69 -34.75 13.91
C TRP A 170 11.28 -34.33 12.56
N VAL A 171 12.61 -34.37 12.44
CA VAL A 171 13.31 -34.05 11.19
C VAL A 171 12.93 -35.06 10.09
N VAL A 172 12.90 -36.36 10.41
CA VAL A 172 12.48 -37.42 9.47
C VAL A 172 11.01 -37.29 9.09
N LEU A 173 10.12 -37.03 10.05
CA LEU A 173 8.69 -36.80 9.77
C LEU A 173 8.48 -35.60 8.84
N CYS A 174 9.19 -34.49 9.08
CA CYS A 174 9.17 -33.32 8.19
C CYS A 174 9.69 -33.67 6.79
N PHE A 175 10.78 -34.42 6.69
CA PHE A 175 11.30 -34.89 5.41
C PHE A 175 10.29 -35.75 4.66
N VAL A 176 9.69 -36.75 5.33
CA VAL A 176 8.67 -37.62 4.74
C VAL A 176 7.46 -36.79 4.29
N LEU A 177 7.01 -35.84 5.09
CA LEU A 177 5.91 -34.94 4.74
C LEU A 177 6.23 -34.12 3.48
N MET A 178 7.41 -33.50 3.44
CA MET A 178 7.84 -32.70 2.30
C MET A 178 8.07 -33.56 1.05
N TRP A 179 8.63 -34.75 1.22
CA TRP A 179 8.79 -35.74 0.17
C TRP A 179 7.42 -36.16 -0.39
N LEU A 180 6.43 -36.43 0.45
CA LEU A 180 5.07 -36.75 0.00
C LEU A 180 4.41 -35.58 -0.75
N VAL A 181 4.65 -34.34 -0.33
CA VAL A 181 4.19 -33.14 -1.04
C VAL A 181 4.87 -33.03 -2.41
N LEU A 182 6.19 -33.20 -2.49
CA LEU A 182 6.92 -33.25 -3.77
C LEU A 182 6.39 -34.36 -4.66
N GLN A 183 6.20 -35.55 -4.12
CA GLN A 183 5.62 -36.68 -4.84
C GLN A 183 4.20 -36.33 -5.32
N GLY A 184 3.32 -35.78 -4.49
CA GLY A 184 1.99 -35.32 -4.93
C GLY A 184 2.02 -34.27 -6.04
N ILE A 185 3.05 -33.41 -6.05
CA ILE A 185 3.32 -32.41 -7.08
C ILE A 185 3.82 -33.04 -8.40
N PHE A 186 4.79 -33.96 -8.33
CA PHE A 186 5.40 -34.60 -9.50
C PHE A 186 4.54 -35.75 -10.07
N LEU A 187 3.76 -36.44 -9.24
CA LEU A 187 3.00 -37.64 -9.59
C LEU A 187 1.61 -37.37 -10.21
N GLN A 188 1.20 -36.11 -10.39
CA GLN A 188 0.11 -35.75 -11.32
C GLN A 188 0.45 -36.05 -12.80
N GLN A 189 1.58 -36.74 -13.06
CA GLN A 189 1.93 -37.41 -14.30
C GLN A 189 1.34 -38.84 -14.43
N GLY A 190 0.30 -39.19 -13.65
CA GLY A 190 -0.59 -40.32 -13.98
C GLY A 190 -0.20 -41.70 -13.43
N LYS A 191 0.74 -41.80 -12.47
CA LYS A 191 1.19 -43.12 -11.95
C LYS A 191 1.04 -43.36 -10.43
N ALA A 192 0.47 -42.45 -9.64
CA ALA A 192 0.39 -42.66 -8.19
C ALA A 192 -1.03 -42.95 -7.67
N ARG A 193 -1.50 -44.18 -7.87
CA ARG A 193 -2.76 -44.68 -7.27
C ARG A 193 -2.72 -44.77 -5.74
N ILE A 194 -1.53 -44.79 -5.13
CA ILE A 194 -1.36 -45.08 -3.69
C ILE A 194 -1.67 -43.85 -2.82
N LEU A 195 -1.16 -42.65 -3.16
CA LEU A 195 -1.45 -41.43 -2.39
C LEU A 195 -2.91 -40.98 -2.51
N ALA A 196 -3.53 -41.18 -3.67
CA ALA A 196 -4.96 -40.86 -3.86
C ALA A 196 -5.85 -41.65 -2.88
N ARG A 197 -5.54 -42.95 -2.68
CA ARG A 197 -6.23 -43.82 -1.72
C ARG A 197 -5.99 -43.43 -0.27
N ILE A 198 -4.78 -43.01 0.11
CA ILE A 198 -4.46 -42.55 1.47
C ILE A 198 -5.22 -41.27 1.82
N PHE A 199 -5.32 -40.32 0.89
CA PHE A 199 -6.10 -39.09 1.09
C PHE A 199 -7.62 -39.28 1.01
N GLU A 200 -8.09 -40.47 0.64
CA GLU A 200 -9.51 -40.87 0.67
C GLU A 200 -9.92 -41.52 1.99
N LEU A 201 -8.97 -41.82 2.89
CA LEU A 201 -9.26 -42.33 4.22
C LEU A 201 -9.94 -41.27 5.11
N PRO A 202 -10.92 -41.66 5.96
CA PRO A 202 -11.56 -40.74 6.89
C PRO A 202 -10.52 -40.13 7.85
N GLY A 203 -10.53 -38.80 7.99
CA GLY A 203 -9.57 -38.03 8.81
C GLY A 203 -8.57 -37.19 8.02
N PHE A 204 -8.27 -37.52 6.77
CA PHE A 204 -7.28 -36.80 5.94
C PHE A 204 -7.87 -35.69 5.05
N GLY A 205 -9.16 -35.38 5.18
CA GLY A 205 -9.85 -34.39 4.33
C GLY A 205 -9.27 -32.96 4.40
N ILE A 206 -8.75 -32.55 5.57
CA ILE A 206 -8.05 -31.26 5.73
C ILE A 206 -6.72 -31.28 4.97
N PHE A 207 -5.98 -32.37 5.07
CA PHE A 207 -4.70 -32.55 4.39
C PHE A 207 -4.87 -32.59 2.87
N LYS A 208 -5.90 -33.29 2.37
CA LYS A 208 -6.28 -33.31 0.95
C LYS A 208 -6.58 -31.91 0.42
N LYS A 209 -7.31 -31.07 1.17
CA LYS A 209 -7.59 -29.67 0.79
C LYS A 209 -6.31 -28.83 0.72
N ILE A 210 -5.40 -28.97 1.69
CA ILE A 210 -4.11 -28.26 1.70
C ILE A 210 -3.25 -28.71 0.51
N VAL A 211 -3.06 -30.02 0.34
CA VAL A 211 -2.28 -30.59 -0.76
C VAL A 211 -2.86 -30.21 -2.12
N ASN A 212 -4.17 -30.26 -2.34
CA ASN A 212 -4.77 -29.85 -3.62
C ASN A 212 -4.60 -28.36 -3.91
N LYS A 213 -4.71 -27.51 -2.88
CA LYS A 213 -4.49 -26.06 -3.00
C LYS A 213 -3.04 -25.73 -3.37
N PHE A 214 -2.08 -26.44 -2.78
CA PHE A 214 -0.65 -26.29 -3.11
C PHE A 214 -0.28 -26.98 -4.43
N ALA A 215 -0.79 -28.18 -4.71
CA ALA A 215 -0.54 -28.89 -5.96
C ALA A 215 -1.00 -28.07 -7.18
N GLY A 216 -2.14 -27.38 -7.10
CA GLY A 216 -2.60 -26.45 -8.13
C GLY A 216 -1.61 -25.31 -8.46
N ALA A 217 -0.79 -24.89 -7.48
CA ALA A 217 0.28 -23.91 -7.69
C ALA A 217 1.43 -24.50 -8.53
N PHE A 218 1.76 -25.78 -8.33
CA PHE A 218 2.83 -26.46 -9.07
C PHE A 218 2.43 -27.00 -10.44
N VAL A 219 1.12 -27.07 -10.76
CA VAL A 219 0.64 -27.49 -12.09
C VAL A 219 1.30 -26.67 -13.22
N ASN A 220 1.58 -25.38 -12.98
CA ASN A 220 2.22 -24.51 -13.96
C ASN A 220 3.71 -24.83 -14.22
N LEU A 221 4.35 -25.63 -13.36
CA LEU A 221 5.73 -26.11 -13.48
C LEU A 221 5.82 -27.58 -13.93
N LYS A 222 4.68 -28.19 -14.28
CA LYS A 222 4.61 -29.57 -14.75
C LYS A 222 5.49 -29.76 -15.99
N GLY A 223 6.36 -30.76 -15.95
CA GLY A 223 7.28 -31.10 -17.06
C GLY A 223 8.53 -30.21 -17.17
N LYS A 224 8.72 -29.25 -16.26
CA LYS A 224 9.89 -28.34 -16.25
C LYS A 224 11.01 -28.85 -15.32
N ASN A 225 11.36 -30.14 -15.42
CA ASN A 225 12.28 -30.82 -14.50
C ASN A 225 13.65 -30.14 -14.38
N LYS A 226 14.20 -29.63 -15.49
CA LYS A 226 15.48 -28.92 -15.50
C LYS A 226 15.49 -27.72 -14.54
N ALA A 227 14.44 -26.91 -14.53
CA ALA A 227 14.35 -25.73 -13.67
C ALA A 227 14.23 -26.12 -12.19
N LEU A 228 13.51 -27.19 -11.88
CA LEU A 228 13.35 -27.71 -10.53
C LEU A 228 14.66 -28.30 -9.99
N VAL A 229 15.41 -29.04 -10.81
CA VAL A 229 16.74 -29.58 -10.45
C VAL A 229 17.74 -28.45 -10.23
N ILE A 230 17.82 -27.47 -11.14
CA ILE A 230 18.70 -26.30 -10.98
C ILE A 230 18.35 -25.54 -9.69
N SER A 231 17.06 -25.32 -9.43
CA SER A 231 16.59 -24.66 -8.21
C SER A 231 16.97 -25.43 -6.93
N LEU A 232 16.88 -26.76 -6.95
CA LEU A 232 17.31 -27.61 -5.83
C LEU A 232 18.83 -27.51 -5.62
N LEU A 233 19.63 -27.64 -6.68
CA LEU A 233 21.10 -27.51 -6.60
C LEU A 233 21.51 -26.15 -6.05
N LEU A 234 20.92 -25.06 -6.54
CA LEU A 234 21.12 -23.71 -6.00
C LEU A 234 20.74 -23.61 -4.52
N SER A 235 19.68 -24.29 -4.09
CA SER A 235 19.27 -24.30 -2.68
C SER A 235 20.24 -25.08 -1.79
N LEU A 236 20.81 -26.18 -2.28
CA LEU A 236 21.85 -26.94 -1.56
C LEU A 236 23.15 -26.12 -1.45
N LEU A 237 23.58 -25.49 -2.54
CA LEU A 237 24.74 -24.58 -2.54
C LEU A 237 24.53 -23.39 -1.59
N LEU A 238 23.31 -22.86 -1.53
CA LEU A 238 22.95 -21.80 -0.58
C LEU A 238 23.09 -22.26 0.87
N GLN A 239 22.75 -23.51 1.21
CA GLN A 239 22.96 -24.02 2.58
C GLN A 239 24.45 -24.04 2.95
N ILE A 240 25.30 -24.43 2.01
CA ILE A 240 26.77 -24.40 2.21
C ILE A 240 27.22 -22.96 2.45
N ASN A 241 26.81 -22.03 1.59
CA ASN A 241 27.10 -20.59 1.72
C ASN A 241 26.67 -20.04 3.10
N VAL A 242 25.49 -20.41 3.58
CA VAL A 242 24.96 -20.01 4.89
C VAL A 242 25.83 -20.58 6.03
N ILE A 243 26.26 -21.84 5.96
CA ILE A 243 27.15 -22.44 6.97
C ILE A 243 28.48 -21.68 7.05
N PHE A 244 29.08 -21.36 5.90
CA PHE A 244 30.32 -20.56 5.85
C PHE A 244 30.12 -19.14 6.40
N HIS A 245 28.99 -18.49 6.09
CA HIS A 245 28.66 -17.17 6.63
C HIS A 245 28.67 -17.16 8.17
N TYR A 246 28.00 -18.13 8.78
CA TYR A 246 27.96 -18.25 10.24
C TYR A 246 29.31 -18.67 10.85
N TYR A 247 30.07 -19.54 10.18
CA TYR A 247 31.42 -19.88 10.60
C TYR A 247 32.33 -18.63 10.64
N LEU A 248 32.27 -17.78 9.62
CA LEU A 248 33.06 -16.55 9.59
C LEU A 248 32.70 -15.57 10.71
N ILE A 249 31.43 -15.54 11.16
CA ILE A 249 31.05 -14.74 12.35
C ILE A 249 31.74 -15.29 13.60
N SER A 250 31.80 -16.61 13.74
CA SER A 250 32.49 -17.27 14.85
C SER A 250 34.00 -17.00 14.83
N GLU A 251 34.62 -17.05 13.65
CA GLU A 251 36.03 -16.70 13.47
C GLU A 251 36.31 -15.23 13.78
N ALA A 252 35.44 -14.33 13.31
CA ALA A 252 35.56 -12.90 13.61
C ALA A 252 35.56 -12.64 15.12
N MET A 253 34.77 -13.41 15.87
CA MET A 253 34.65 -13.30 17.33
C MET A 253 35.69 -14.13 18.10
N GLY A 254 36.50 -14.96 17.44
CA GLY A 254 37.49 -15.82 18.09
C GLY A 254 36.89 -16.96 18.95
N LEU A 255 35.70 -17.47 18.61
CA LEU A 255 34.99 -18.47 19.45
C LEU A 255 35.60 -19.88 19.45
N ASN A 256 36.63 -20.14 18.64
CA ASN A 256 37.36 -21.41 18.54
C ASN A 256 36.48 -22.67 18.30
N VAL A 257 35.32 -22.51 17.66
CA VAL A 257 34.44 -23.63 17.32
C VAL A 257 34.89 -24.25 15.99
N PRO A 258 35.18 -25.56 15.91
CA PRO A 258 35.65 -26.18 14.67
C PRO A 258 34.62 -26.05 13.55
N PHE A 259 35.07 -25.73 12.33
CA PHE A 259 34.23 -25.56 11.13
C PHE A 259 33.20 -26.69 10.93
N ILE A 260 33.62 -27.95 11.14
CA ILE A 260 32.76 -29.12 10.97
C ILE A 260 31.51 -29.09 11.88
N LYS A 261 31.57 -28.39 13.03
CA LYS A 261 30.44 -28.26 13.94
C LYS A 261 29.36 -27.33 13.38
N PHE A 262 29.70 -26.36 12.54
CA PHE A 262 28.70 -25.47 11.92
C PHE A 262 27.80 -26.20 10.92
N TRP A 263 28.27 -27.29 10.31
CA TRP A 263 27.44 -28.18 9.48
C TRP A 263 26.32 -28.86 10.25
N ILE A 264 26.44 -28.88 11.58
CA ILE A 264 25.46 -29.48 12.47
C ILE A 264 24.58 -28.40 13.09
N ILE A 265 25.22 -27.39 13.69
CA ILE A 265 24.54 -26.33 14.45
C ILE A 265 23.60 -25.53 13.54
N ILE A 266 24.09 -25.08 12.38
CA ILE A 266 23.37 -24.10 11.56
C ILE A 266 22.12 -24.70 10.91
N PRO A 267 22.16 -25.87 10.23
CA PRO A 267 20.95 -26.45 9.66
C PRO A 267 19.86 -26.74 10.70
N ILE A 268 20.25 -27.25 11.87
CA ILE A 268 19.30 -27.56 12.96
C ILE A 268 18.73 -26.26 13.54
N ALA A 269 19.58 -25.26 13.83
CA ALA A 269 19.13 -23.99 14.39
C ALA A 269 18.18 -23.26 13.43
N LEU A 270 18.48 -23.22 12.14
CA LEU A 270 17.62 -22.59 11.13
C LEU A 270 16.32 -23.39 10.91
N PHE A 271 16.37 -24.72 10.95
CA PHE A 271 15.17 -25.57 10.87
C PHE A 271 14.23 -25.30 12.05
N LEU A 272 14.76 -25.22 13.27
CA LEU A 272 13.95 -24.93 14.46
C LEU A 272 13.39 -23.50 14.46
N GLN A 273 14.13 -22.53 13.90
CA GLN A 273 13.66 -21.15 13.72
C GLN A 273 12.54 -21.02 12.68
N MET A 274 12.39 -21.97 11.76
CA MET A 274 11.26 -21.97 10.82
C MET A 274 9.91 -22.27 11.49
N ILE A 275 9.92 -22.90 12.67
CA ILE A 275 8.70 -23.22 13.39
C ILE A 275 8.10 -21.89 13.88
N PRO A 276 6.85 -21.56 13.52
CA PRO A 276 6.28 -20.23 13.77
C PRO A 276 5.81 -20.06 15.23
N LEU A 277 6.66 -20.38 16.21
CA LEU A 277 6.38 -20.30 17.65
C LEU A 277 6.69 -18.92 18.24
N SER A 278 7.57 -18.14 17.59
CA SER A 278 7.98 -16.82 18.05
C SER A 278 7.93 -15.79 16.92
N VAL A 279 8.05 -14.50 17.25
CA VAL A 279 8.05 -13.42 16.26
C VAL A 279 9.40 -13.40 15.54
N ASN A 280 9.43 -13.80 14.26
CA ASN A 280 10.65 -13.87 13.44
C ASN A 280 11.82 -14.65 14.08
N GLY A 281 11.52 -15.66 14.91
CA GLY A 281 12.54 -16.45 15.59
C GLY A 281 13.21 -15.74 16.78
N ILE A 282 12.82 -14.51 17.11
CA ILE A 282 13.37 -13.75 18.26
C ILE A 282 13.09 -14.52 19.56
N GLY A 283 14.11 -14.64 20.40
CA GLY A 283 14.12 -15.45 21.62
C GLY A 283 14.53 -16.88 21.34
N ILE A 284 13.95 -17.53 20.33
CA ILE A 284 14.30 -18.91 19.96
C ILE A 284 15.73 -18.96 19.39
N ARG A 285 16.08 -18.06 18.48
CA ARG A 285 17.40 -18.00 17.84
C ARG A 285 18.53 -17.84 18.85
N GLU A 286 18.41 -16.87 19.75
CA GLU A 286 19.43 -16.61 20.78
C GLU A 286 19.60 -17.84 21.70
N ASN A 287 18.49 -18.46 22.13
CA ASN A 287 18.54 -19.67 22.95
C ASN A 287 19.15 -20.88 22.21
N LEU A 288 18.87 -21.03 20.91
CA LEU A 288 19.45 -22.11 20.10
C LEU A 288 20.96 -21.95 19.97
N TYR A 289 21.46 -20.74 19.74
CA TYR A 289 22.90 -20.51 19.65
C TYR A 289 23.59 -20.65 21.01
N VAL A 290 22.99 -20.16 22.10
CA VAL A 290 23.48 -20.41 23.47
C VAL A 290 23.57 -21.92 23.74
N PHE A 291 22.52 -22.67 23.41
CA PHE A 291 22.51 -24.12 23.60
C PHE A 291 23.59 -24.84 22.77
N PHE A 292 23.65 -24.58 21.46
CA PHE A 292 24.52 -25.32 20.56
C PHE A 292 25.98 -24.90 20.63
N LEU A 293 26.28 -23.60 20.69
CA LEU A 293 27.66 -23.12 20.80
C LEU A 293 28.23 -23.39 22.20
N GLY A 294 27.38 -23.37 23.24
CA GLY A 294 27.77 -23.74 24.60
C GLY A 294 28.24 -25.18 24.73
N LEU A 295 27.85 -26.09 23.82
CA LEU A 295 28.41 -27.46 23.76
C LEU A 295 29.91 -27.47 23.45
N TYR A 296 30.42 -26.38 22.88
CA TYR A 296 31.79 -26.23 22.41
C TYR A 296 32.55 -25.16 23.21
N GLY A 297 32.09 -24.84 24.42
CA GLY A 297 32.80 -23.95 25.35
C GLY A 297 32.53 -22.46 25.17
N VAL A 298 31.64 -22.07 24.24
CA VAL A 298 31.24 -20.67 24.05
C VAL A 298 30.36 -20.21 25.22
N THR A 299 30.66 -19.05 25.78
CA THR A 299 29.88 -18.47 26.88
C THR A 299 28.51 -17.99 26.41
N THR A 300 27.57 -17.84 27.34
CA THR A 300 26.23 -17.30 27.03
C THR A 300 26.30 -15.91 26.40
N ALA A 301 27.21 -15.05 26.88
CA ALA A 301 27.38 -13.69 26.37
C ALA A 301 27.88 -13.69 24.92
N GLU A 302 28.89 -14.52 24.61
CA GLU A 302 29.43 -14.68 23.26
C GLU A 302 28.40 -15.25 22.29
N ALA A 303 27.62 -16.26 22.71
CA ALA A 303 26.60 -16.84 21.85
C ALA A 303 25.43 -15.87 21.55
N ILE A 304 25.06 -15.02 22.52
CA ILE A 304 24.09 -13.94 22.28
C ILE A 304 24.67 -12.89 21.33
N ALA A 305 25.92 -12.48 21.52
CA ALA A 305 26.62 -11.56 20.63
C ALA A 305 26.71 -12.10 19.19
N PHE A 306 27.02 -13.39 19.02
CA PHE A 306 27.01 -14.11 17.75
C PHE A 306 25.63 -14.03 17.07
N SER A 307 24.55 -14.30 17.83
CA SER A 307 23.17 -14.17 17.34
C SER A 307 22.86 -12.76 16.85
N TRP A 308 23.27 -11.74 17.62
CA TRP A 308 22.99 -10.34 17.32
C TRP A 308 23.78 -9.83 16.12
N ILE A 309 25.04 -10.22 15.98
CA ILE A 309 25.86 -9.89 14.79
C ILE A 309 25.24 -10.53 13.53
N ALA A 310 24.85 -11.81 13.60
CA ALA A 310 24.19 -12.45 12.47
C ALA A 310 22.86 -11.77 12.11
N TYR A 311 22.09 -11.33 13.11
CA TYR A 311 20.82 -10.65 12.89
C TYR A 311 20.98 -9.19 12.43
N SER A 312 22.05 -8.51 12.80
CA SER A 312 22.28 -7.11 12.40
C SER A 312 22.42 -6.98 10.88
N MET A 313 23.01 -7.98 10.21
CA MET A 313 23.07 -8.05 8.74
C MET A 313 21.66 -8.12 8.12
N ILE A 314 20.78 -8.95 8.69
CA ILE A 314 19.38 -9.09 8.27
C ILE A 314 18.62 -7.77 8.44
N LEU A 315 18.87 -7.06 9.55
CA LEU A 315 18.31 -5.73 9.80
C LEU A 315 18.85 -4.70 8.80
N GLY A 316 20.17 -4.70 8.53
CA GLY A 316 20.81 -3.81 7.57
C GLY A 316 20.26 -3.98 6.15
N LEU A 317 20.12 -5.23 5.68
CA LEU A 317 19.47 -5.54 4.40
C LEU A 317 18.00 -5.12 4.38
N GLY A 318 17.29 -5.27 5.50
CA GLY A 318 15.91 -4.81 5.63
C GLY A 318 15.79 -3.28 5.57
N ILE A 319 16.68 -2.53 6.23
CA ILE A 319 16.73 -1.06 6.15
C ILE A 319 17.02 -0.63 4.72
N PHE A 320 18.02 -1.24 4.08
CA PHE A 320 18.33 -1.00 2.68
C PHE A 320 17.13 -1.32 1.77
N GLY A 321 16.43 -2.42 2.05
CA GLY A 321 15.18 -2.78 1.39
C GLY A 321 14.06 -1.76 1.57
N GLY A 322 13.93 -1.15 2.76
CA GLY A 322 12.98 -0.08 3.04
C GLY A 322 13.31 1.20 2.27
N ILE A 323 14.60 1.55 2.20
CA ILE A 323 15.11 2.65 1.36
C ILE A 323 14.77 2.35 -0.11
N LEU A 324 15.12 1.18 -0.61
CA LEU A 324 14.77 0.76 -1.97
C LEU A 324 13.27 0.77 -2.21
N TYR A 325 12.43 0.38 -1.24
CA TYR A 325 10.97 0.45 -1.39
C TYR A 325 10.47 1.87 -1.61
N ILE A 326 11.07 2.86 -0.93
CA ILE A 326 10.75 4.28 -1.07
C ILE A 326 11.22 4.83 -2.43
N PHE A 327 12.41 4.44 -2.89
CA PHE A 327 13.05 5.01 -4.08
C PHE A 327 12.85 4.21 -5.37
N ARG A 328 12.39 2.95 -5.31
CA ARG A 328 12.21 2.10 -6.50
C ARG A 328 11.10 2.69 -7.39
N LYS A 329 11.45 2.99 -8.63
CA LYS A 329 10.47 3.38 -9.66
C LYS A 329 9.57 2.18 -9.95
N GLU A 330 8.28 2.32 -9.65
CA GLU A 330 7.31 1.26 -9.90
C GLU A 330 7.19 1.01 -11.42
N GLY A 331 7.48 -0.22 -11.85
CA GLY A 331 7.32 -0.63 -13.24
C GLY A 331 5.83 -0.81 -13.61
N LYS A 332 5.46 -0.36 -14.82
CA LYS A 332 4.12 -0.51 -15.42
C LYS A 332 3.61 -1.96 -15.37
N ILE A 333 2.30 -2.12 -15.20
CA ILE A 333 1.54 -3.32 -15.56
C ILE A 333 1.48 -3.38 -17.09
N ASP A 334 1.82 -4.54 -17.66
CA ASP A 334 1.79 -4.78 -19.10
C ASP A 334 0.35 -4.68 -19.63
N LYS A 335 0.09 -3.67 -20.47
CA LYS A 335 -1.24 -3.34 -21.01
C LYS A 335 -1.62 -4.19 -22.23
N THR A 336 -0.70 -5.01 -22.74
CA THR A 336 -0.94 -5.88 -23.91
C THR A 336 -2.06 -6.91 -23.71
N PHE A 337 -2.50 -7.15 -22.46
CA PHE A 337 -3.65 -8.01 -22.14
C PHE A 337 -5.01 -7.28 -22.18
N LEU A 338 -5.02 -5.94 -22.16
CA LEU A 338 -6.23 -5.10 -22.14
C LEU A 338 -6.56 -4.49 -23.51
N GLU A 339 -5.60 -4.46 -24.43
CA GLU A 339 -5.71 -3.75 -25.72
C GLU A 339 -6.35 -4.58 -26.84
N LYS A 340 -6.75 -5.84 -26.59
CA LYS A 340 -7.25 -6.76 -27.63
C LYS A 340 -8.75 -6.65 -27.94
N GLU A 341 -9.45 -5.66 -27.39
CA GLU A 341 -10.92 -5.54 -27.51
C GLU A 341 -11.38 -4.18 -28.07
N SER A 342 -10.48 -3.27 -28.43
CA SER A 342 -10.85 -1.88 -28.78
C SER A 342 -10.28 -1.36 -30.09
N GLU A 343 -10.20 -2.20 -31.12
CA GLU A 343 -9.97 -1.74 -32.50
C GLU A 343 -11.25 -1.87 -33.32
N MET A 344 -12.00 -0.77 -33.45
CA MET A 344 -12.76 -0.48 -34.67
C MET A 344 -13.18 1.00 -34.76
N ALA A 345 -12.88 1.56 -35.94
CA ALA A 345 -13.47 2.72 -36.62
C ALA A 345 -13.06 4.16 -36.21
N THR A 346 -12.29 4.78 -37.12
CA THR A 346 -12.20 6.22 -37.44
C THR A 346 -13.54 6.71 -38.03
N THR A 347 -13.95 7.98 -38.03
CA THR A 347 -13.28 9.15 -38.67
C THR A 347 -13.93 10.47 -38.23
N GLU A 348 -13.08 11.49 -38.04
CA GLU A 348 -13.24 12.96 -37.97
C GLU A 348 -14.58 13.64 -37.61
N THR A 349 -14.60 14.39 -36.49
CA THR A 349 -14.80 15.86 -36.43
C THR A 349 -14.49 16.36 -34.99
N LYS A 350 -13.56 17.33 -34.88
CA LYS A 350 -12.92 17.93 -33.68
C LYS A 350 -12.27 16.95 -32.68
N THR A 351 -10.96 17.11 -32.53
CA THR A 351 -10.03 16.11 -32.03
C THR A 351 -10.09 15.92 -30.52
N ARG A 352 -9.88 14.65 -30.15
CA ARG A 352 -9.37 14.07 -28.89
C ARG A 352 -8.55 14.96 -27.94
N GLU A 353 -8.08 16.15 -28.31
CA GLU A 353 -7.09 16.95 -27.59
C GLU A 353 -7.60 17.49 -26.25
N GLU A 354 -8.77 18.12 -26.19
CA GLU A 354 -9.14 18.94 -25.02
C GLU A 354 -9.86 18.17 -23.87
N ILE A 355 -10.68 17.15 -24.17
CA ILE A 355 -11.48 16.44 -23.14
C ILE A 355 -10.65 15.41 -22.36
N LEU A 356 -9.55 14.96 -22.96
CA LEU A 356 -8.74 13.86 -22.43
C LEU A 356 -7.56 14.34 -21.58
N ASP A 357 -7.36 15.63 -21.31
CA ASP A 357 -6.09 16.12 -20.79
C ASP A 357 -5.69 15.53 -19.42
N THR A 358 -6.55 15.52 -18.41
CA THR A 358 -6.16 14.93 -17.10
C THR A 358 -5.94 13.41 -17.18
N GLN A 359 -6.75 12.68 -17.96
CA GLN A 359 -6.55 11.23 -18.14
C GLN A 359 -5.34 10.96 -19.03
N LYS A 360 -5.09 11.74 -20.09
CA LYS A 360 -3.91 11.67 -20.94
C LYS A 360 -2.66 12.00 -20.18
N GLU A 361 -2.64 13.01 -19.33
CA GLU A 361 -1.50 13.37 -18.47
C GLU A 361 -1.21 12.27 -17.45
N LEU A 362 -2.24 11.77 -16.77
CA LEU A 362 -2.11 10.63 -15.86
C LEU A 362 -1.65 9.36 -16.58
N LEU A 363 -2.05 9.18 -17.83
CA LEU A 363 -1.65 8.05 -18.69
C LEU A 363 -0.40 8.35 -19.54
N ASP A 364 0.13 9.58 -19.51
CA ASP A 364 1.19 10.05 -20.40
C ASP A 364 2.46 9.30 -20.05
N GLN A 365 2.89 8.43 -20.94
CA GLN A 365 3.99 7.53 -20.65
C GLN A 365 5.36 8.22 -20.66
N LYS A 366 5.44 9.46 -21.15
CA LYS A 366 6.66 10.27 -21.18
C LYS A 366 6.91 11.02 -19.87
N LYS A 367 5.86 11.39 -19.12
CA LYS A 367 5.98 12.05 -17.81
C LYS A 367 6.25 11.03 -16.70
N SER A 368 7.18 11.33 -15.79
CA SER A 368 7.43 10.50 -14.61
C SER A 368 6.24 10.54 -13.64
N ALA A 369 6.07 9.53 -12.78
CA ALA A 369 5.00 9.53 -11.78
C ALA A 369 5.06 10.77 -10.85
N MET A 370 6.28 11.20 -10.50
CA MET A 370 6.49 12.43 -9.74
C MET A 370 6.02 13.66 -10.54
N ALA A 371 6.36 13.76 -11.82
CA ALA A 371 5.93 14.87 -12.65
C ALA A 371 4.41 14.92 -12.77
N LYS A 372 3.75 13.76 -12.97
CA LYS A 372 2.29 13.65 -12.99
C LYS A 372 1.65 14.03 -11.67
N TYR A 373 2.25 13.61 -10.56
CA TYR A 373 1.77 13.98 -9.22
C TYR A 373 1.91 15.49 -8.98
N GLN A 374 3.06 16.06 -9.34
CA GLN A 374 3.30 17.50 -9.23
C GLN A 374 2.33 18.31 -10.08
N GLU A 375 2.03 17.84 -11.29
CA GLU A 375 1.05 18.45 -12.17
C GLU A 375 -0.36 18.32 -11.58
N LEU A 376 -0.80 17.10 -11.24
CA LEU A 376 -2.14 16.85 -10.73
C LEU A 376 -2.42 17.49 -9.36
N VAL A 377 -1.43 17.52 -8.47
CA VAL A 377 -1.63 17.89 -7.06
C VAL A 377 -1.03 19.26 -6.76
N LEU A 378 0.15 19.60 -7.27
CA LEU A 378 0.78 20.88 -6.92
C LEU A 378 0.52 21.99 -7.95
N GLY A 379 0.28 21.64 -9.22
CA GLY A 379 0.26 22.56 -10.35
C GLY A 379 1.59 23.28 -10.59
N LYS A 380 2.67 22.85 -9.92
CA LYS A 380 4.01 23.44 -10.02
C LYS A 380 5.05 22.33 -10.05
N LYS A 381 5.98 22.44 -11.01
CA LYS A 381 7.17 21.59 -11.07
C LYS A 381 8.20 22.03 -10.02
N GLY A 382 9.09 21.13 -9.64
CA GLY A 382 10.22 21.41 -8.75
C GLY A 382 10.18 20.60 -7.44
N ILE A 383 11.30 19.96 -7.13
CA ILE A 383 11.43 19.04 -5.99
C ILE A 383 11.17 19.74 -4.65
N TRP A 384 11.54 21.01 -4.53
CA TRP A 384 11.32 21.78 -3.30
C TRP A 384 9.83 22.04 -3.03
N ASN A 385 9.06 22.37 -4.08
CA ASN A 385 7.61 22.54 -3.96
C ASN A 385 6.95 21.24 -3.50
N LEU A 386 7.41 20.10 -4.03
CA LEU A 386 6.94 18.77 -3.63
C LEU A 386 7.26 18.48 -2.17
N ILE A 387 8.52 18.57 -1.77
CA ILE A 387 8.95 18.30 -0.38
C ILE A 387 8.19 19.20 0.60
N LYS A 388 8.09 20.50 0.29
CA LYS A 388 7.38 21.49 1.11
C LYS A 388 5.91 21.13 1.27
N TYR A 389 5.23 20.79 0.18
CA TYR A 389 3.83 20.36 0.21
C TYR A 389 3.66 19.07 1.01
N GLU A 390 4.44 18.03 0.71
CA GLU A 390 4.35 16.73 1.37
C GLU A 390 4.63 16.82 2.87
N LEU A 391 5.63 17.60 3.27
CA LEU A 391 5.97 17.80 4.67
C LEU A 391 4.82 18.46 5.43
N VAL A 392 4.23 19.53 4.88
CA VAL A 392 3.09 20.23 5.50
C VAL A 392 1.88 19.30 5.58
N MET A 393 1.52 18.62 4.48
CA MET A 393 0.34 17.76 4.43
C MET A 393 0.50 16.53 5.33
N THR A 394 1.64 15.84 5.26
CA THR A 394 1.88 14.62 6.04
C THR A 394 1.91 14.89 7.55
N LEU A 395 2.50 16.01 7.98
CA LEU A 395 2.61 16.33 9.41
C LEU A 395 1.33 16.87 10.03
N THR A 396 0.47 17.53 9.25
CA THR A 396 -0.63 18.33 9.83
C THR A 396 -2.04 17.91 9.43
N ASN A 397 -2.21 17.24 8.29
CA ASN A 397 -3.53 17.00 7.72
C ASN A 397 -4.42 16.11 8.59
N TRP A 398 -3.85 15.03 9.15
CA TRP A 398 -4.59 14.02 9.90
C TRP A 398 -4.64 14.27 11.41
N VAL A 399 -3.88 15.24 11.93
CA VAL A 399 -3.74 15.48 13.38
C VAL A 399 -5.05 16.07 13.93
N PRO A 400 -5.74 15.39 14.86
CA PRO A 400 -7.00 15.88 15.41
C PRO A 400 -6.80 16.94 16.51
N GLY A 401 -7.90 17.57 16.93
CA GLY A 401 -7.95 18.44 18.11
C GLY A 401 -7.21 19.78 17.96
N ALA A 402 -7.02 20.46 19.09
CA ALA A 402 -6.46 21.81 19.16
C ALA A 402 -5.04 21.90 18.57
N LEU A 403 -4.20 20.88 18.78
CA LEU A 403 -2.85 20.82 18.20
C LEU A 403 -2.92 20.83 16.67
N GLY A 404 -3.78 20.00 16.08
CA GLY A 404 -3.99 19.97 14.63
C GLY A 404 -4.45 21.32 14.07
N LEU A 405 -5.39 21.99 14.75
CA LEU A 405 -5.87 23.32 14.38
C LEU A 405 -4.74 24.35 14.34
N VAL A 406 -3.89 24.38 15.38
CA VAL A 406 -2.75 25.31 15.45
C VAL A 406 -1.72 24.99 14.37
N LEU A 407 -1.41 23.71 14.15
CA LEU A 407 -0.44 23.28 13.14
C LEU A 407 -0.90 23.68 11.73
N ARG A 408 -2.14 23.39 11.35
CA ARG A 408 -2.67 23.74 10.03
C ARG A 408 -2.78 25.26 9.85
N LYS A 409 -3.25 25.99 10.88
CA LYS A 409 -3.28 27.46 10.88
C LYS A 409 -1.90 28.08 10.61
N LYS A 410 -0.82 27.50 11.12
CA LYS A 410 0.54 28.00 10.90
C LYS A 410 1.18 27.51 9.60
N LEU A 411 0.91 26.26 9.18
CA LEU A 411 1.67 25.60 8.12
C LEU A 411 0.96 25.60 6.76
N TYR A 412 -0.38 25.63 6.68
CA TYR A 412 -1.08 25.75 5.39
C TYR A 412 -0.80 27.06 4.64
N PRO A 413 -0.68 28.24 5.30
CA PRO A 413 -0.29 29.48 4.61
C PRO A 413 1.05 29.40 3.88
N VAL A 414 1.93 28.47 4.29
CA VAL A 414 3.24 28.27 3.67
C VAL A 414 3.11 27.66 2.26
N ILE A 415 2.05 26.88 1.99
CA ILE A 415 1.85 26.21 0.69
C ILE A 415 0.77 26.87 -0.19
N LEU A 416 -0.20 27.56 0.42
CA LEU A 416 -1.30 28.24 -0.27
C LEU A 416 -0.85 29.53 -0.96
N GLY A 417 -1.66 30.05 -1.90
CA GLY A 417 -1.38 31.28 -2.65
C GLY A 417 -1.39 32.51 -1.74
N SER A 418 -2.45 32.69 -0.95
CA SER A 418 -2.51 33.67 0.14
C SER A 418 -3.52 33.23 1.20
N VAL A 419 -3.26 33.57 2.46
CA VAL A 419 -4.17 33.29 3.58
C VAL A 419 -4.22 34.52 4.48
N GLY A 420 -5.42 35.01 4.78
CA GLY A 420 -5.67 36.10 5.70
C GLY A 420 -5.52 35.71 7.17
N ARG A 421 -5.98 36.61 8.04
CA ARG A 421 -5.98 36.46 9.48
C ARG A 421 -7.16 35.63 9.94
N ASN A 422 -6.98 34.96 11.09
CA ASN A 422 -8.06 34.21 11.74
C ASN A 422 -8.72 33.13 10.85
N VAL A 423 -7.92 32.44 10.04
CA VAL A 423 -8.40 31.31 9.23
C VAL A 423 -8.30 30.00 10.01
N VAL A 424 -9.36 29.20 9.94
CA VAL A 424 -9.46 27.87 10.58
C VAL A 424 -9.50 26.79 9.51
N PHE A 425 -8.67 25.77 9.69
CA PHE A 425 -8.60 24.60 8.80
C PHE A 425 -8.91 23.32 9.59
N GLY A 426 -9.96 22.62 9.17
CA GLY A 426 -10.35 21.29 9.63
C GLY A 426 -9.33 20.21 9.26
N THR A 427 -9.58 19.01 9.73
CA THR A 427 -8.81 17.80 9.47
C THR A 427 -9.12 17.22 8.09
N ASN A 428 -8.14 16.52 7.53
CA ASN A 428 -8.29 15.74 6.28
C ASN A 428 -8.80 16.57 5.08
N ILE A 429 -8.39 17.84 4.99
CA ILE A 429 -8.67 18.68 3.83
C ILE A 429 -7.79 18.22 2.67
N ALA A 430 -8.38 17.95 1.52
CA ALA A 430 -7.63 17.72 0.29
C ALA A 430 -7.35 19.07 -0.39
N ILE A 431 -6.07 19.40 -0.57
CA ILE A 431 -5.65 20.66 -1.20
C ILE A 431 -4.89 20.33 -2.48
N ARG A 432 -5.34 20.82 -3.63
CA ARG A 432 -4.65 20.66 -4.92
C ARG A 432 -4.48 22.01 -5.59
N HIS A 433 -3.37 22.17 -6.29
CA HIS A 433 -2.91 23.44 -6.86
C HIS A 433 -2.88 24.56 -5.79
N PRO A 434 -2.24 24.31 -4.62
CA PRO A 434 -2.39 25.17 -3.45
C PRO A 434 -2.01 26.64 -3.72
N HIS A 435 -1.06 26.88 -4.63
CA HIS A 435 -0.62 28.21 -5.02
C HIS A 435 -1.68 29.06 -5.75
N LYS A 436 -2.78 28.45 -6.22
CA LYS A 436 -3.94 29.08 -6.86
C LYS A 436 -5.13 29.26 -5.90
N ILE A 437 -4.94 28.97 -4.61
CA ILE A 437 -5.97 29.09 -3.58
C ILE A 437 -5.66 30.32 -2.73
N HIS A 438 -6.59 31.27 -2.71
CA HIS A 438 -6.48 32.54 -2.02
C HIS A 438 -7.63 32.71 -1.03
N ILE A 439 -7.32 32.90 0.25
CA ILE A 439 -8.28 32.94 1.35
C ILE A 439 -8.15 34.27 2.11
N GLY A 440 -9.28 34.96 2.34
CA GLY A 440 -9.38 36.19 3.12
C GLY A 440 -9.31 36.01 4.63
N ASP A 441 -9.74 37.04 5.36
CA ASP A 441 -9.78 37.09 6.82
C ASP A 441 -11.04 36.40 7.38
N ASN A 442 -10.94 35.80 8.57
CA ASN A 442 -12.08 35.22 9.31
C ASN A 442 -12.81 34.09 8.59
N VAL A 443 -12.05 33.22 7.90
CA VAL A 443 -12.59 32.10 7.12
C VAL A 443 -12.52 30.79 7.90
N VAL A 444 -13.54 29.95 7.76
CA VAL A 444 -13.53 28.57 8.26
C VAL A 444 -13.66 27.59 7.10
N ILE A 445 -12.69 26.70 6.97
CA ILE A 445 -12.76 25.52 6.11
C ILE A 445 -12.83 24.30 7.02
N ASP A 446 -13.99 23.65 7.09
CA ASP A 446 -14.25 22.56 8.03
C ASP A 446 -13.65 21.21 7.56
N ASP A 447 -13.83 20.15 8.34
CA ASP A 447 -13.25 18.84 8.12
C ASP A 447 -13.63 18.23 6.75
N HIS A 448 -12.70 17.49 6.15
CA HIS A 448 -12.90 16.71 4.93
C HIS A 448 -13.29 17.51 3.68
N CYS A 449 -13.09 18.83 3.68
CA CYS A 449 -13.27 19.65 2.49
C CYS A 449 -12.26 19.27 1.40
N VAL A 450 -12.65 19.49 0.14
CA VAL A 450 -11.75 19.40 -1.02
C VAL A 450 -11.64 20.76 -1.66
N LEU A 451 -10.41 21.29 -1.75
CA LEU A 451 -10.06 22.51 -2.47
C LEU A 451 -9.14 22.13 -3.63
N ASP A 452 -9.69 22.01 -4.83
CA ASP A 452 -8.97 21.60 -6.05
C ASP A 452 -8.95 22.73 -7.08
N ALA A 453 -7.89 23.55 -7.08
CA ALA A 453 -7.77 24.70 -7.98
C ALA A 453 -7.08 24.34 -9.33
N LYS A 454 -7.40 23.16 -9.88
CA LYS A 454 -6.89 22.69 -11.18
C LYS A 454 -7.31 23.58 -12.34
N GLY A 455 -6.54 23.45 -13.43
CA GLY A 455 -6.72 24.18 -14.67
C GLY A 455 -5.45 24.95 -15.02
N ASP A 456 -5.21 25.13 -16.30
CA ASP A 456 -4.08 25.91 -16.82
C ASP A 456 -4.51 27.33 -17.17
N GLY A 457 -5.76 27.51 -17.63
CA GLY A 457 -6.30 28.81 -18.07
C GLY A 457 -6.87 29.69 -16.95
N ASN A 458 -6.96 29.17 -15.72
CA ASN A 458 -7.66 29.83 -14.62
C ASN A 458 -6.74 30.43 -13.55
N LYS A 459 -7.30 31.34 -12.74
CA LYS A 459 -6.68 31.88 -11.54
C LYS A 459 -6.84 30.94 -10.36
N GLY A 460 -7.95 30.20 -10.29
CA GLY A 460 -8.21 29.15 -9.30
C GLY A 460 -9.37 29.46 -8.35
N ILE A 461 -9.12 29.31 -7.05
CA ILE A 461 -10.15 29.49 -6.01
C ILE A 461 -9.84 30.76 -5.22
N LYS A 462 -10.79 31.70 -5.21
CA LYS A 462 -10.74 32.90 -4.37
C LYS A 462 -11.87 32.85 -3.34
N ILE A 463 -11.50 32.97 -2.07
CA ILE A 463 -12.41 33.01 -0.93
C ILE A 463 -12.25 34.36 -0.22
N GLY A 464 -13.34 35.11 -0.11
CA GLY A 464 -13.42 36.40 0.57
C GLY A 464 -13.31 36.30 2.09
N ASN A 465 -13.71 37.36 2.78
CA ASN A 465 -13.68 37.47 4.24
C ASN A 465 -14.96 36.91 4.86
N GLY A 466 -14.88 36.37 6.08
CA GLY A 466 -16.06 35.91 6.81
C GLY A 466 -16.76 34.69 6.20
N VAL A 467 -16.08 33.96 5.30
CA VAL A 467 -16.65 32.80 4.61
C VAL A 467 -16.63 31.56 5.51
N PHE A 468 -17.72 30.79 5.45
CA PHE A 468 -17.80 29.47 6.09
C PHE A 468 -18.00 28.39 5.03
N VAL A 469 -17.11 27.38 5.03
CA VAL A 469 -17.22 26.18 4.17
C VAL A 469 -17.40 24.96 5.06
N GLY A 470 -18.61 24.40 5.04
CA GLY A 470 -18.98 23.26 5.85
C GLY A 470 -18.30 21.93 5.44
N ARG A 471 -18.31 20.97 6.36
CA ARG A 471 -17.72 19.63 6.20
C ARG A 471 -18.10 18.92 4.92
N ASN A 472 -17.15 18.15 4.40
CA ASN A 472 -17.28 17.34 3.18
C ASN A 472 -17.65 18.15 1.92
N THR A 473 -17.53 19.48 1.95
CA THR A 473 -17.81 20.31 0.78
C THR A 473 -16.64 20.29 -0.20
N ILE A 474 -16.97 20.21 -1.49
CA ILE A 474 -16.01 20.09 -2.58
C ILE A 474 -16.05 21.37 -3.42
N LEU A 475 -14.93 22.07 -3.51
CA LEU A 475 -14.69 23.16 -4.45
C LEU A 475 -13.66 22.67 -5.48
N THR A 476 -14.08 22.48 -6.73
CA THR A 476 -13.20 21.95 -7.79
C THR A 476 -13.25 22.79 -9.05
N CYS A 477 -12.08 23.19 -9.52
CA CYS A 477 -11.87 23.90 -10.78
C CYS A 477 -11.43 22.92 -11.88
N HIS A 478 -11.96 23.16 -13.07
CA HIS A 478 -11.63 22.52 -14.34
C HIS A 478 -11.49 23.63 -15.38
N ASP A 479 -10.48 24.49 -15.25
CA ASP A 479 -10.25 25.72 -16.06
C ASP A 479 -11.22 26.89 -15.85
N GLY A 480 -12.29 26.72 -15.07
CA GLY A 480 -13.10 27.82 -14.55
C GLY A 480 -12.60 28.29 -13.18
N ASP A 481 -12.79 29.58 -12.87
CA ASP A 481 -12.56 30.14 -11.54
C ASP A 481 -13.73 29.81 -10.59
N ILE A 482 -13.46 29.69 -9.29
CA ILE A 482 -14.48 29.73 -8.24
C ILE A 482 -14.20 30.96 -7.38
N VAL A 483 -15.16 31.88 -7.32
CA VAL A 483 -15.07 33.11 -6.54
C VAL A 483 -16.20 33.12 -5.53
N LEU A 484 -15.83 33.04 -4.26
CA LEU A 484 -16.71 33.28 -3.11
C LEU A 484 -16.36 34.67 -2.57
N GLU A 485 -17.29 35.60 -2.62
CA GLU A 485 -17.12 36.93 -2.02
C GLU A 485 -17.36 36.89 -0.50
N ASP A 486 -17.42 38.05 0.13
CA ASP A 486 -17.45 38.18 1.58
C ASP A 486 -18.78 37.67 2.19
N ASN A 487 -18.70 37.09 3.39
CA ASN A 487 -19.83 36.59 4.17
C ASN A 487 -20.68 35.51 3.46
N VAL A 488 -20.06 34.74 2.55
CA VAL A 488 -20.68 33.55 1.96
C VAL A 488 -20.67 32.39 2.97
N ASN A 489 -21.82 31.79 3.21
CA ASN A 489 -21.98 30.62 4.06
C ASN A 489 -22.41 29.40 3.24
N ILE A 490 -21.56 28.38 3.21
CA ILE A 490 -21.79 27.12 2.52
C ILE A 490 -21.99 26.01 3.55
N GLY A 491 -23.16 25.38 3.50
CA GLY A 491 -23.51 24.22 4.30
C GLY A 491 -22.67 22.98 4.01
N PHE A 492 -23.04 21.87 4.66
CA PHE A 492 -22.31 20.61 4.59
C PHE A 492 -22.60 19.83 3.32
N ASN A 493 -21.62 19.07 2.85
CA ASN A 493 -21.74 18.15 1.71
C ASN A 493 -22.19 18.84 0.40
N CYS A 494 -21.80 20.10 0.19
CA CYS A 494 -22.06 20.79 -1.06
C CYS A 494 -20.97 20.45 -2.09
N VAL A 495 -21.29 20.55 -3.38
CA VAL A 495 -20.30 20.43 -4.45
C VAL A 495 -20.44 21.61 -5.39
N ILE A 496 -19.33 22.32 -5.60
CA ILE A 496 -19.19 23.43 -6.53
C ILE A 496 -18.10 23.04 -7.53
N SER A 497 -18.52 22.80 -8.78
CA SER A 497 -17.65 22.32 -9.85
C SER A 497 -17.65 23.29 -11.02
N SER A 498 -16.52 23.95 -11.25
CA SER A 498 -16.35 25.02 -12.23
C SER A 498 -15.63 24.52 -13.47
N LEU A 499 -16.32 24.47 -14.62
CA LEU A 499 -15.71 24.37 -15.95
C LEU A 499 -15.65 25.77 -16.59
N GLY A 500 -16.74 26.51 -16.50
CA GLY A 500 -16.84 27.96 -16.62
C GLY A 500 -16.98 28.60 -15.23
N SER A 501 -16.67 29.89 -15.14
CA SER A 501 -16.55 30.62 -13.87
C SER A 501 -17.82 30.53 -13.01
N ILE A 502 -17.66 30.25 -11.71
CA ILE A 502 -18.73 30.29 -10.71
C ILE A 502 -18.44 31.45 -9.77
N VAL A 503 -19.34 32.43 -9.74
CA VAL A 503 -19.25 33.59 -8.86
C VAL A 503 -20.43 33.58 -7.89
N ILE A 504 -20.12 33.52 -6.61
CA ILE A 504 -21.07 33.68 -5.51
C ILE A 504 -20.75 34.99 -4.83
N LYS A 505 -21.66 35.97 -4.99
CA LYS A 505 -21.50 37.29 -4.40
C LYS A 505 -21.78 37.31 -2.89
N GLU A 506 -21.56 38.48 -2.30
CA GLU A 506 -21.60 38.68 -0.86
C GLU A 506 -22.92 38.29 -0.17
N ASN A 507 -22.81 37.94 1.11
CA ASN A 507 -23.92 37.67 2.03
C ASN A 507 -24.85 36.52 1.58
N HIS A 508 -24.27 35.48 1.01
CA HIS A 508 -25.02 34.32 0.55
C HIS A 508 -25.20 33.26 1.65
N LEU A 509 -26.40 32.68 1.78
CA LEU A 509 -26.63 31.48 2.58
C LEU A 509 -26.97 30.30 1.67
N MET A 510 -26.13 29.27 1.67
CA MET A 510 -26.38 28.03 0.94
C MET A 510 -26.46 26.88 1.94
N ALA A 511 -27.63 26.23 2.02
CA ALA A 511 -27.83 25.10 2.90
C ALA A 511 -27.09 23.84 2.43
N ALA A 512 -27.16 22.76 3.22
CA ALA A 512 -26.45 21.52 2.94
C ALA A 512 -26.90 20.82 1.64
N PHE A 513 -26.02 19.99 1.08
CA PHE A 513 -26.26 19.14 -0.09
C PHE A 513 -26.57 19.89 -1.40
N CYS A 514 -26.18 21.17 -1.52
CA CYS A 514 -26.36 21.91 -2.77
C CYS A 514 -25.32 21.50 -3.82
N TYR A 515 -25.70 21.58 -5.08
CA TYR A 515 -24.90 21.14 -6.23
C TYR A 515 -24.84 22.25 -7.30
N LEU A 516 -23.69 22.91 -7.45
CA LEU A 516 -23.48 23.96 -8.45
C LEU A 516 -22.50 23.46 -9.51
N VAL A 517 -22.92 23.46 -10.78
CA VAL A 517 -22.07 23.01 -11.90
C VAL A 517 -22.06 24.02 -13.02
N GLY A 518 -20.93 24.72 -13.17
CA GLY A 518 -20.71 25.74 -14.21
C GLY A 518 -20.24 25.15 -15.52
N GLY A 519 -20.77 24.01 -15.94
CA GLY A 519 -20.45 23.38 -17.22
C GLY A 519 -21.36 22.21 -17.54
N ASP A 520 -21.50 21.92 -18.82
CA ASP A 520 -22.32 20.81 -19.30
C ASP A 520 -21.69 20.12 -20.53
N HIS A 521 -22.32 19.07 -21.01
CA HIS A 521 -21.95 18.36 -22.23
C HIS A 521 -22.82 18.79 -23.41
N VAL A 522 -22.20 18.93 -24.58
CA VAL A 522 -22.97 19.02 -25.84
C VAL A 522 -23.60 17.66 -26.10
N ALA A 523 -24.89 17.62 -26.42
CA ALA A 523 -25.64 16.37 -26.58
C ALA A 523 -26.56 16.37 -27.82
N ASP A 524 -26.41 17.34 -28.73
CA ASP A 524 -27.30 17.51 -29.88
C ASP A 524 -27.17 16.39 -30.92
N ARG A 525 -26.02 15.69 -30.95
CA ARG A 525 -25.76 14.60 -31.89
C ARG A 525 -26.15 13.26 -31.29
N THR A 526 -26.89 12.45 -32.04
CA THR A 526 -27.26 11.09 -31.62
C THR A 526 -26.36 10.01 -32.23
N ASP A 527 -25.50 10.38 -33.17
CA ASP A 527 -24.63 9.47 -33.93
C ASP A 527 -23.24 9.28 -33.31
N ILE A 528 -22.87 10.11 -32.32
CA ILE A 528 -21.65 9.97 -31.53
C ILE A 528 -21.97 10.03 -30.02
N PRO A 529 -21.32 9.22 -29.16
CA PRO A 529 -21.52 9.31 -27.71
C PRO A 529 -21.28 10.72 -27.16
N VAL A 530 -22.09 11.16 -26.19
CA VAL A 530 -22.01 12.50 -25.54
C VAL A 530 -20.60 12.85 -25.05
N LEU A 531 -19.82 11.84 -24.63
CA LEU A 531 -18.42 12.00 -24.23
C LEU A 531 -17.54 12.66 -25.30
N TYR A 532 -17.88 12.48 -26.58
CA TYR A 532 -17.11 12.95 -27.74
C TYR A 532 -17.69 14.19 -28.40
N GLN A 533 -18.79 14.74 -27.88
CA GLN A 533 -19.51 15.84 -28.52
C GLN A 533 -19.00 17.23 -28.11
N GLY A 534 -18.15 17.33 -27.09
CA GLY A 534 -17.71 18.60 -26.53
C GLY A 534 -18.40 18.95 -25.22
N ARG A 535 -18.14 20.16 -24.73
CA ARG A 535 -18.69 20.71 -23.49
C ARG A 535 -19.10 22.16 -23.66
N THR A 536 -20.02 22.63 -22.82
CA THR A 536 -20.34 24.05 -22.64
C THR A 536 -19.86 24.50 -21.27
N ALA A 537 -19.50 25.78 -21.15
CA ALA A 537 -18.94 26.36 -19.93
C ALA A 537 -19.43 27.81 -19.79
N LYS A 538 -20.74 28.01 -19.62
CA LYS A 538 -21.34 29.35 -19.50
C LYS A 538 -21.09 29.97 -18.13
N GLY A 539 -20.87 29.15 -17.11
CA GLY A 539 -20.64 29.57 -15.73
C GLY A 539 -21.94 29.80 -14.95
N ILE A 540 -21.81 30.18 -13.69
CA ILE A 540 -22.92 30.48 -12.78
C ILE A 540 -22.65 31.80 -12.08
N VAL A 541 -23.68 32.65 -11.97
CA VAL A 541 -23.61 33.88 -11.17
C VAL A 541 -24.75 33.89 -10.17
N LEU A 542 -24.39 33.84 -8.88
CA LEU A 542 -25.31 34.09 -7.78
C LEU A 542 -25.06 35.51 -7.28
N GLU A 543 -26.05 36.39 -7.41
CA GLU A 543 -25.99 37.76 -6.91
C GLU A 543 -26.11 37.84 -5.37
N GLU A 544 -26.16 39.05 -4.83
CA GLU A 544 -26.07 39.33 -3.40
C GLU A 544 -27.30 38.80 -2.62
N ASN A 545 -27.10 38.45 -1.34
CA ASN A 545 -28.19 38.15 -0.37
C ASN A 545 -29.13 36.98 -0.73
N ILE A 546 -28.67 36.04 -1.54
CA ILE A 546 -29.50 34.88 -1.95
C ILE A 546 -29.57 33.87 -0.80
N TRP A 547 -30.65 33.09 -0.75
CA TRP A 547 -30.72 31.89 0.08
C TRP A 547 -31.06 30.65 -0.78
N LEU A 548 -30.18 29.65 -0.78
CA LEU A 548 -30.46 28.34 -1.37
C LEU A 548 -30.84 27.35 -0.26
N GLY A 549 -32.05 26.78 -0.38
CA GLY A 549 -32.53 25.69 0.46
C GLY A 549 -31.71 24.41 0.27
N ALA A 550 -31.88 23.44 1.18
CA ALA A 550 -31.08 22.22 1.15
C ALA A 550 -31.32 21.42 -0.15
N GLY A 551 -30.27 20.84 -0.72
CA GLY A 551 -30.40 20.00 -1.91
C GLY A 551 -30.70 20.74 -3.21
N VAL A 552 -30.53 22.06 -3.26
CA VAL A 552 -30.71 22.83 -4.50
C VAL A 552 -29.60 22.50 -5.50
N ALA A 553 -29.98 22.25 -6.75
CA ALA A 553 -29.04 22.13 -7.86
C ALA A 553 -29.11 23.36 -8.77
N VAL A 554 -27.96 23.92 -9.16
CA VAL A 554 -27.85 25.06 -10.07
C VAL A 554 -27.00 24.64 -11.26
N LEU A 555 -27.56 24.74 -12.47
CA LEU A 555 -26.96 24.26 -13.70
C LEU A 555 -26.24 25.38 -14.48
N ASP A 556 -25.42 24.97 -15.44
CA ASP A 556 -24.60 25.85 -16.27
C ASP A 556 -25.43 26.94 -16.97
N GLY A 557 -24.89 28.16 -17.02
CA GLY A 557 -25.53 29.32 -17.65
C GLY A 557 -26.63 29.97 -16.83
N THR A 558 -26.71 29.68 -15.53
CA THR A 558 -27.72 30.25 -14.62
C THR A 558 -27.24 31.54 -13.97
N ARG A 559 -28.09 32.58 -13.99
CA ARG A 559 -28.01 33.73 -13.09
C ARG A 559 -29.18 33.72 -12.09
N ILE A 560 -28.88 33.82 -10.80
CA ILE A 560 -29.90 34.05 -9.78
C ILE A 560 -29.77 35.48 -9.29
N GLY A 561 -30.84 36.26 -9.45
CA GLY A 561 -30.90 37.67 -9.09
C GLY A 561 -30.88 37.90 -7.58
N ARG A 562 -30.37 39.06 -7.17
CA ARG A 562 -30.19 39.41 -5.75
C ARG A 562 -31.45 39.25 -4.90
N ASP A 563 -31.26 39.02 -3.60
CA ASP A 563 -32.31 38.89 -2.59
C ASP A 563 -33.32 37.75 -2.86
N SER A 564 -33.00 36.81 -3.74
CA SER A 564 -33.89 35.67 -4.07
C SER A 564 -33.74 34.50 -3.09
N ILE A 565 -34.80 33.70 -2.98
CA ILE A 565 -34.85 32.47 -2.20
C ILE A 565 -35.19 31.32 -3.14
N VAL A 566 -34.36 30.29 -3.16
CA VAL A 566 -34.64 29.05 -3.86
C VAL A 566 -34.98 27.98 -2.85
N GLY A 567 -36.18 27.44 -2.90
CA GLY A 567 -36.64 26.41 -1.96
C GLY A 567 -35.86 25.09 -2.11
N ALA A 568 -35.90 24.28 -1.04
CA ALA A 568 -35.18 23.02 -0.98
C ALA A 568 -35.51 22.08 -2.16
N HIS A 569 -34.51 21.31 -2.60
CA HIS A 569 -34.59 20.35 -3.71
C HIS A 569 -35.03 20.90 -5.07
N ALA A 570 -34.94 22.21 -5.28
CA ALA A 570 -35.19 22.80 -6.59
C ALA A 570 -34.00 22.61 -7.54
N VAL A 571 -34.28 22.60 -8.86
CA VAL A 571 -33.25 22.57 -9.92
C VAL A 571 -33.36 23.85 -10.74
N VAL A 572 -32.36 24.73 -10.65
CA VAL A 572 -32.33 25.99 -11.39
C VAL A 572 -31.56 25.78 -12.69
N SER A 573 -32.24 26.01 -13.82
CA SER A 573 -31.72 25.79 -15.18
C SER A 573 -32.03 26.99 -16.08
N GLY A 574 -31.49 28.16 -15.73
CA GLY A 574 -31.80 29.44 -16.35
C GLY A 574 -31.95 30.56 -15.32
N ASP A 575 -32.35 31.74 -15.78
CA ASP A 575 -32.34 32.93 -14.93
C ASP A 575 -33.52 32.99 -13.96
N ILE A 576 -33.24 33.47 -12.74
CA ILE A 576 -34.22 33.80 -11.72
C ILE A 576 -34.14 35.30 -11.44
N ASP A 577 -35.26 36.01 -11.59
CA ASP A 577 -35.32 37.46 -11.37
C ASP A 577 -35.01 37.83 -9.91
N PRO A 578 -34.45 39.03 -9.63
CA PRO A 578 -34.25 39.53 -8.28
C PRO A 578 -35.53 39.51 -7.42
N TYR A 579 -35.37 39.35 -6.11
CA TYR A 579 -36.46 39.25 -5.14
C TYR A 579 -37.43 38.08 -5.38
N SER A 580 -37.03 37.03 -6.09
CA SER A 580 -37.90 35.88 -6.35
C SER A 580 -37.88 34.87 -5.21
N ILE A 581 -39.03 34.25 -4.92
CA ILE A 581 -39.10 32.95 -4.24
C ILE A 581 -39.39 31.91 -5.31
N ALA A 582 -38.42 31.02 -5.58
CA ALA A 582 -38.51 30.01 -6.64
C ALA A 582 -38.44 28.58 -6.06
N VAL A 583 -39.24 27.67 -6.62
CA VAL A 583 -39.31 26.25 -6.20
C VAL A 583 -39.52 25.33 -7.41
N GLY A 584 -39.19 24.03 -7.26
CA GLY A 584 -39.52 22.99 -8.24
C GLY A 584 -38.38 22.56 -9.15
N ILE A 585 -38.68 21.64 -10.08
CA ILE A 585 -37.76 21.05 -11.06
C ILE A 585 -38.41 21.12 -12.45
N PRO A 586 -38.03 22.07 -13.33
CA PRO A 586 -37.13 23.19 -13.06
C PRO A 586 -37.76 24.22 -12.10
N ALA A 587 -36.93 24.99 -11.42
CA ALA A 587 -37.34 26.01 -10.47
C ALA A 587 -38.11 27.13 -11.18
N LYS A 588 -39.26 27.50 -10.63
CA LYS A 588 -40.09 28.62 -11.12
C LYS A 588 -40.40 29.57 -9.99
N THR A 589 -40.38 30.86 -10.27
CA THR A 589 -40.82 31.90 -9.32
C THR A 589 -42.29 31.72 -8.99
N ILE A 590 -42.59 31.47 -7.71
CA ILE A 590 -43.97 31.34 -7.20
C ILE A 590 -44.48 32.65 -6.61
N ARG A 591 -43.58 33.54 -6.17
CA ARG A 591 -43.92 34.81 -5.56
C ARG A 591 -42.73 35.76 -5.52
N ASP A 592 -43.00 37.06 -5.58
CA ASP A 592 -42.04 38.09 -5.19
C ASP A 592 -41.91 38.14 -3.65
N ARG A 593 -40.68 38.04 -3.15
CA ARG A 593 -40.31 38.05 -1.73
C ARG A 593 -40.82 39.32 -1.01
N ARG A 594 -40.92 40.46 -1.70
CA ARG A 594 -41.36 41.74 -1.14
C ARG A 594 -42.85 41.76 -0.81
N ASN A 595 -43.64 40.90 -1.44
CA ASN A 595 -45.10 40.87 -1.25
C ASN A 595 -45.54 40.21 0.07
N GLY A 596 -44.62 39.69 0.88
CA GLY A 596 -44.91 39.05 2.17
C GLY A 596 -44.96 39.96 3.39
N GLN A 597 -44.58 41.23 3.26
CA GLN A 597 -44.53 42.17 4.39
C GLN A 597 -45.77 43.07 4.53
N LYS A 598 -46.85 42.85 3.75
CA LYS A 598 -48.04 43.72 3.79
C LYS A 598 -49.07 43.40 4.88
N GLU A 599 -48.80 42.48 5.81
CA GLU A 599 -49.82 42.02 6.80
C GLU A 599 -49.53 42.35 8.27
N GLU A 600 -48.45 43.08 8.62
CA GLU A 600 -48.17 43.43 10.04
C GLU A 600 -48.26 44.93 10.39
N GLU A 601 -48.83 45.76 9.51
CA GLU A 601 -49.24 47.14 9.85
C GLU A 601 -50.76 47.31 9.69
N LYS A 602 -51.54 46.80 10.64
CA LYS A 602 -52.90 47.27 10.95
C LYS A 602 -53.21 47.17 12.43
#